data_AF-A0A949MNL5-F1
#
_entry.id   AF-A0A949MNL5-F1
#
_cell.length_a   1.000
_cell.length_b   1.000
_cell.length_c   1.000
_cell.angle_alpha   90.00
_cell.angle_beta   90.00
_cell.angle_gamma   90.00
#
_symmetry.space_group_name_H-M   'P 1'
#
loop_
_entity.id
_entity.type
_entity.pdbx_description
1 polymer ?
#
loop_
_entity_poly.entity_id
_entity_poly.type
_entity_poly.pdbx_seq_one_letter_code
_entity_poly.pdbx_strand_id
1 'polypeptide(L)'
;MNQDLSLNFPAKPSLGNLYVCRREFPHNRSWLGQASGTVDLKVPEDHLAGLAFASTTLAKHLSEHKAAIASLASADLSTTTLNAPLLQALFETSKLVEIRLDFLPLSGEVLTEFAAGKGLEDLTTLWLTGTSVTDNDLKAFQNLKAIKHLALKSTGITNAALTTLAGFGNLTHLHLPRQISDEGLQALSASKSLIELDLSYSSITDAGLAFIKNMAQLETLYVNDTAVTDSGLAHLKGHPALKVLFLNGTRVTDRGLDELVSIEKLHHLELRDTSATEIGAARLKTKLKDCAIFGP
;
A
#
# COMPACT_ATOMS: atom_id res chain seq x y z
N MET A 1 -17.26 16.85 -1.79
CA MET A 1 -18.72 16.67 -1.59
C MET A 1 -18.98 15.24 -1.17
N ASN A 2 -19.75 14.99 -0.11
CA ASN A 2 -20.01 13.62 0.36
C ASN A 2 -20.92 12.87 -0.64
N GLN A 3 -20.67 11.58 -0.81
CA GLN A 3 -21.55 10.66 -1.52
C GLN A 3 -22.58 10.10 -0.52
N ASP A 4 -23.86 10.36 -0.77
CA ASP A 4 -24.95 9.71 -0.05
C ASP A 4 -25.23 8.35 -0.70
N LEU A 5 -25.15 7.28 0.07
CA LEU A 5 -25.30 5.90 -0.40
C LEU A 5 -26.33 5.16 0.45
N SER A 6 -27.41 4.70 -0.17
CA SER A 6 -28.40 3.85 0.47
C SER A 6 -28.22 2.40 0.01
N LEU A 7 -27.85 1.53 0.94
CA LEU A 7 -27.57 0.12 0.68
C LEU A 7 -28.69 -0.74 1.26
N ASN A 8 -29.19 -1.70 0.48
CA ASN A 8 -30.20 -2.65 0.95
C ASN A 8 -29.65 -4.07 0.91
N PHE A 9 -29.58 -4.70 2.08
CA PHE A 9 -29.15 -6.09 2.25
C PHE A 9 -30.38 -6.95 2.63
N PRO A 10 -31.11 -7.51 1.64
CA PRO A 10 -32.46 -8.06 1.83
C PRO A 10 -32.53 -9.42 2.54
N ALA A 11 -31.42 -10.14 2.67
CA ALA A 11 -31.40 -11.51 3.20
C ALA A 11 -30.56 -11.67 4.48
N LYS A 12 -30.93 -12.67 5.29
CA LYS A 12 -30.05 -13.31 6.27
C LYS A 12 -29.63 -14.68 5.73
N PRO A 13 -28.39 -15.15 5.97
CA PRO A 13 -27.34 -14.53 6.78
C PRO A 13 -26.67 -13.31 6.12
N SER A 14 -26.12 -12.41 6.92
CA SER A 14 -25.36 -11.25 6.42
C SER A 14 -24.16 -11.69 5.60
N LEU A 15 -23.84 -10.93 4.54
CA LEU A 15 -22.65 -11.16 3.72
C LEU A 15 -21.34 -10.83 4.42
N GLY A 16 -21.38 -10.06 5.50
CA GLY A 16 -20.17 -9.59 6.17
C GLY A 16 -20.34 -8.27 6.90
N ASN A 17 -19.24 -7.56 7.11
CA ASN A 17 -19.22 -6.30 7.86
C ASN A 17 -18.91 -5.12 6.94
N LEU A 18 -19.77 -4.11 7.01
CA LEU A 18 -19.62 -2.86 6.28
C LEU A 18 -18.57 -1.98 6.95
N TYR A 19 -17.79 -1.27 6.14
CA TYR A 19 -16.80 -0.30 6.60
C TYR A 19 -16.69 0.90 5.66
N VAL A 20 -16.08 1.96 6.16
CA VAL A 20 -15.49 3.02 5.33
C VAL A 20 -13.98 3.05 5.52
N CYS A 21 -13.24 3.32 4.46
CA CYS A 21 -11.80 3.51 4.46
C CYS A 21 -11.42 4.72 3.61
N ARG A 22 -10.24 5.30 3.83
CA ARG A 22 -9.72 6.37 2.95
C ARG A 22 -9.32 5.80 1.57
N ARG A 23 -9.22 6.67 0.57
CA ARG A 23 -8.70 6.38 -0.77
C ARG A 23 -7.18 6.49 -0.86
N GLU A 24 -6.56 7.25 0.04
CA GLU A 24 -5.10 7.49 0.09
C GLU A 24 -4.40 6.59 1.11
N PHE A 25 -3.40 5.86 0.63
CA PHE A 25 -2.71 4.78 1.32
C PHE A 25 -1.71 5.36 2.33
N PRO A 26 -1.48 4.77 3.52
CA PRO A 26 -2.06 3.53 4.06
C PRO A 26 -3.43 3.76 4.74
N HIS A 27 -4.43 2.90 4.44
CA HIS A 27 -5.80 3.11 4.95
C HIS A 27 -6.07 2.46 6.31
N ASN A 28 -6.74 3.22 7.17
CA ASN A 28 -7.49 2.69 8.31
C ASN A 28 -8.96 2.47 7.93
N ARG A 29 -9.58 1.47 8.57
CA ARG A 29 -11.01 1.20 8.43
C ARG A 29 -11.78 1.67 9.64
N SER A 30 -12.96 2.21 9.39
CA SER A 30 -13.98 2.42 10.42
C SER A 30 -15.11 1.43 10.16
N TRP A 31 -15.30 0.50 11.09
CA TRP A 31 -16.34 -0.52 11.00
C TRP A 31 -17.70 0.06 11.35
N LEU A 32 -18.71 -0.25 10.52
CA LEU A 32 -20.06 0.30 10.64
C LEU A 32 -21.07 -0.73 11.15
N GLY A 33 -20.70 -2.03 11.12
CA GLY A 33 -21.55 -3.13 11.57
C GLY A 33 -21.81 -4.15 10.47
N GLN A 34 -22.73 -5.09 10.73
CA GLN A 34 -23.10 -6.11 9.75
C GLN A 34 -23.88 -5.52 8.57
N ALA A 35 -23.62 -6.04 7.38
CA ALA A 35 -24.39 -5.74 6.18
C ALA A 35 -25.75 -6.45 6.25
N SER A 36 -26.75 -5.79 6.84
CA SER A 36 -28.10 -6.32 7.01
C SER A 36 -29.15 -5.22 7.01
N GLY A 37 -30.26 -5.43 6.30
CA GLY A 37 -31.31 -4.43 6.16
C GLY A 37 -30.89 -3.22 5.33
N THR A 38 -31.59 -2.11 5.51
CA THR A 38 -31.26 -0.84 4.86
C THR A 38 -30.24 -0.08 5.69
N VAL A 39 -29.17 0.39 5.04
CA VAL A 39 -28.10 1.17 5.64
C VAL A 39 -27.85 2.40 4.79
N ASP A 40 -28.08 3.58 5.37
CA ASP A 40 -27.77 4.86 4.74
C ASP A 40 -26.42 5.37 5.22
N LEU A 41 -25.52 5.64 4.26
CA LEU A 41 -24.15 6.09 4.51
C LEU A 41 -23.91 7.47 3.92
N LYS A 42 -23.17 8.29 4.66
CA LYS A 42 -22.53 9.50 4.12
C LYS A 42 -21.05 9.22 3.97
N VAL A 43 -20.61 8.95 2.75
CA VAL A 43 -19.22 8.61 2.45
C VAL A 43 -18.49 9.88 2.04
N PRO A 44 -17.46 10.32 2.79
CA PRO A 44 -16.64 11.46 2.34
C PRO A 44 -15.99 11.20 0.98
N GLU A 45 -15.68 12.26 0.25
CA GLU A 45 -15.12 12.17 -1.12
C GLU A 45 -13.80 11.38 -1.19
N ASP A 46 -12.97 11.55 -0.17
CA ASP A 46 -11.68 10.88 0.03
C ASP A 46 -11.83 9.48 0.64
N HIS A 47 -13.05 8.96 0.78
CA HIS A 47 -13.33 7.63 1.33
C HIS A 47 -14.01 6.70 0.32
N LEU A 48 -13.93 5.41 0.63
CA LEU A 48 -14.61 4.31 -0.03
C LEU A 48 -15.56 3.65 0.98
N ALA A 49 -16.77 3.31 0.54
CA ALA A 49 -17.59 2.32 1.22
C ALA A 49 -17.19 0.93 0.75
N GLY A 50 -16.99 0.02 1.70
CA GLY A 50 -16.59 -1.35 1.40
C GLY A 50 -17.22 -2.38 2.32
N LEU A 51 -17.09 -3.64 1.92
CA LEU A 51 -17.64 -4.79 2.63
C LEU A 51 -16.54 -5.83 2.85
N ALA A 52 -16.38 -6.26 4.10
CA ALA A 52 -15.52 -7.37 4.46
C ALA A 52 -16.37 -8.64 4.49
N PHE A 53 -16.14 -9.51 3.50
CA PHE A 53 -16.98 -10.67 3.25
C PHE A 53 -16.68 -11.82 4.21
N ALA A 54 -17.75 -12.44 4.73
CA ALA A 54 -17.68 -13.61 5.59
C ALA A 54 -17.47 -14.91 4.78
N SER A 55 -16.72 -15.86 5.35
CA SER A 55 -16.04 -16.92 4.59
C SER A 55 -16.91 -17.86 3.75
N THR A 56 -18.18 -18.05 4.13
CA THR A 56 -19.06 -19.06 3.52
C THR A 56 -20.34 -18.50 2.89
N THR A 57 -20.55 -17.19 2.98
CA THR A 57 -21.83 -16.56 2.64
C THR A 57 -21.85 -15.97 1.24
N LEU A 58 -20.72 -15.44 0.78
CA LEU A 58 -20.66 -14.68 -0.48
C LEU A 58 -21.10 -15.52 -1.68
N ALA A 59 -20.51 -16.70 -1.89
CA ALA A 59 -20.83 -17.54 -3.05
C ALA A 59 -22.30 -17.97 -3.12
N LYS A 60 -22.98 -18.08 -1.97
CA LYS A 60 -24.37 -18.54 -1.89
C LYS A 60 -25.39 -17.43 -2.09
N HIS A 61 -25.06 -16.21 -1.64
CA HIS A 61 -26.02 -15.11 -1.56
C HIS A 61 -25.65 -13.91 -2.44
N LEU A 62 -24.55 -13.94 -3.20
CA LEU A 62 -24.12 -12.84 -4.06
C LEU A 62 -25.26 -12.30 -4.95
N SER A 63 -26.05 -13.20 -5.56
CA SER A 63 -27.17 -12.85 -6.44
C SER A 63 -28.25 -12.00 -5.75
N GLU A 64 -28.55 -12.30 -4.48
CA GLU A 64 -29.57 -11.63 -3.67
C GLU A 64 -29.12 -10.21 -3.26
N HIS A 65 -27.81 -9.96 -3.24
CA HIS A 65 -27.21 -8.71 -2.77
C HIS A 65 -26.56 -7.88 -3.90
N LYS A 66 -26.76 -8.26 -5.17
CA LYS A 66 -26.09 -7.62 -6.33
C LYS A 66 -26.20 -6.10 -6.33
N ALA A 67 -27.37 -5.54 -6.05
CA ALA A 67 -27.59 -4.09 -6.08
C ALA A 67 -26.76 -3.35 -5.02
N ALA A 68 -26.69 -3.89 -3.79
CA ALA A 68 -25.86 -3.31 -2.74
C ALA A 68 -24.37 -3.43 -3.08
N ILE A 69 -23.94 -4.61 -3.56
CA ILE A 69 -22.54 -4.86 -3.92
C ILE A 69 -22.09 -3.99 -5.09
N ALA A 70 -22.94 -3.76 -6.09
CA ALA A 70 -22.66 -2.89 -7.23
C ALA A 70 -22.40 -1.43 -6.83
N SER A 71 -22.84 -1.04 -5.64
CA SER A 71 -22.67 0.32 -5.11
C SER A 71 -21.43 0.46 -4.20
N LEU A 72 -20.73 -0.64 -3.91
CA LEU A 72 -19.50 -0.63 -3.12
C LEU A 72 -18.28 -0.44 -4.01
N ALA A 73 -17.25 0.22 -3.47
CA ALA A 73 -16.00 0.49 -4.18
C ALA A 73 -14.78 -0.24 -3.57
N SER A 74 -14.95 -0.87 -2.41
CA SER A 74 -13.90 -1.63 -1.73
C SER A 74 -14.43 -3.00 -1.28
N ALA A 75 -13.61 -4.04 -1.47
CA ALA A 75 -13.92 -5.39 -1.03
C ALA A 75 -12.76 -5.94 -0.20
N ASP A 76 -13.05 -6.39 1.02
CA ASP A 76 -12.12 -7.21 1.79
C ASP A 76 -12.54 -8.68 1.73
N LEU A 77 -11.69 -9.47 1.10
CA LEU A 77 -11.88 -10.89 0.86
C LEU A 77 -10.93 -11.74 1.71
N SER A 78 -10.14 -11.14 2.62
CA SER A 78 -9.08 -11.81 3.39
C SER A 78 -9.55 -12.98 4.24
N THR A 79 -10.86 -13.06 4.53
CA THR A 79 -11.47 -14.18 5.25
C THR A 79 -12.33 -15.07 4.36
N THR A 80 -12.32 -14.88 3.04
CA THR A 80 -13.19 -15.55 2.08
C THR A 80 -12.49 -16.71 1.39
N THR A 81 -13.21 -17.83 1.22
CA THR A 81 -12.75 -18.91 0.33
C THR A 81 -12.99 -18.50 -1.11
N LEU A 82 -11.90 -18.25 -1.85
CA LEU A 82 -11.96 -17.79 -3.23
C LEU A 82 -11.98 -18.95 -4.23
N ASN A 83 -12.73 -18.75 -5.31
CA ASN A 83 -12.69 -19.55 -6.53
C ASN A 83 -13.00 -18.65 -7.73
N ALA A 84 -12.68 -19.10 -8.94
CA ALA A 84 -12.84 -18.30 -10.15
C ALA A 84 -14.29 -17.84 -10.41
N PRO A 85 -15.33 -18.70 -10.34
CA PRO A 85 -16.71 -18.27 -10.55
C PRO A 85 -17.16 -17.16 -9.60
N LEU A 86 -16.74 -17.24 -8.34
CA LEU A 86 -17.06 -16.23 -7.34
C LEU A 86 -16.42 -14.88 -7.70
N LEU A 87 -15.13 -14.88 -8.04
CA LEU A 87 -14.41 -13.66 -8.40
C LEU A 87 -14.98 -13.03 -9.66
N GLN A 88 -15.23 -13.85 -10.69
CA GLN A 88 -15.85 -13.38 -11.93
C GLN A 88 -17.20 -12.70 -11.64
N ALA A 89 -18.06 -13.35 -10.86
CA ALA A 89 -19.37 -12.79 -10.53
C ALA A 89 -19.25 -11.49 -9.71
N LEU A 90 -18.26 -11.39 -8.81
CA LEU A 90 -18.01 -10.18 -8.02
C LEU A 90 -17.52 -9.03 -8.92
N PHE A 91 -16.53 -9.28 -9.77
CA PHE A 91 -15.94 -8.28 -10.68
C PHE A 91 -16.94 -7.81 -11.74
N GLU A 92 -17.84 -8.70 -12.19
CA GLU A 92 -18.93 -8.31 -13.11
C GLU A 92 -20.04 -7.52 -12.41
N THR A 93 -20.20 -7.67 -11.09
CA THR A 93 -21.26 -6.99 -10.33
C THR A 93 -20.84 -5.60 -9.84
N SER A 94 -19.54 -5.36 -9.65
CA SER A 94 -19.05 -4.16 -8.94
C SER A 94 -17.86 -3.51 -9.63
N LYS A 95 -17.77 -2.19 -9.52
CA LYS A 95 -16.62 -1.40 -10.00
C LYS A 95 -15.66 -1.16 -8.85
N LEU A 96 -14.97 -2.21 -8.45
CA LEU A 96 -14.07 -2.16 -7.30
C LEU A 96 -12.83 -1.34 -7.64
N VAL A 97 -12.56 -0.36 -6.78
CA VAL A 97 -11.35 0.47 -6.81
C VAL A 97 -10.30 -0.11 -5.85
N GLU A 98 -10.74 -0.81 -4.81
CA GLU A 98 -9.90 -1.50 -3.85
C GLU A 98 -10.32 -2.97 -3.66
N ILE A 99 -9.34 -3.86 -3.66
CA ILE A 99 -9.50 -5.25 -3.24
C ILE A 99 -8.42 -5.61 -2.23
N ARG A 100 -8.81 -6.25 -1.12
CA ARG A 100 -7.92 -6.80 -0.11
C ARG A 100 -7.97 -8.33 -0.06
N LEU A 101 -6.79 -8.95 -0.13
CA LEU A 101 -6.59 -10.40 -0.17
C LEU A 101 -5.56 -10.85 0.87
N ASP A 102 -5.28 -10.03 1.87
CA ASP A 102 -4.18 -10.27 2.79
C ASP A 102 -4.27 -11.66 3.44
N PHE A 103 -3.13 -12.34 3.53
CA PHE A 103 -2.95 -13.65 4.16
C PHE A 103 -3.74 -14.80 3.51
N LEU A 104 -4.28 -14.61 2.31
CA LEU A 104 -4.91 -15.69 1.55
C LEU A 104 -3.88 -16.57 0.83
N PRO A 105 -4.10 -17.89 0.79
CA PRO A 105 -3.31 -18.80 -0.03
C PRO A 105 -3.75 -18.71 -1.50
N LEU A 106 -3.35 -17.64 -2.20
CA LEU A 106 -3.70 -17.42 -3.61
C LEU A 106 -2.96 -18.42 -4.51
N SER A 107 -3.69 -19.14 -5.35
CA SER A 107 -3.11 -20.09 -6.31
C SER A 107 -4.02 -20.37 -7.51
N GLY A 108 -3.43 -20.90 -8.58
CA GLY A 108 -4.16 -21.44 -9.73
C GLY A 108 -5.15 -20.44 -10.36
N GLU A 109 -6.37 -20.91 -10.55
CA GLU A 109 -7.43 -20.16 -11.25
C GLU A 109 -7.75 -18.79 -10.59
N VAL A 110 -7.57 -18.66 -9.28
CA VAL A 110 -7.79 -17.37 -8.59
C VAL A 110 -6.84 -16.30 -9.13
N LEU A 111 -5.56 -16.62 -9.27
CA LEU A 111 -4.56 -15.68 -9.82
C LEU A 111 -4.82 -15.42 -11.32
N THR A 112 -5.31 -16.42 -12.06
CA THR A 112 -5.73 -16.27 -13.45
C THR A 112 -6.84 -15.24 -13.61
N GLU A 113 -7.84 -15.22 -12.73
CA GLU A 113 -8.92 -14.21 -12.79
C GLU A 113 -8.39 -12.79 -12.57
N PHE A 114 -7.51 -12.59 -11.58
CA PHE A 114 -6.86 -11.29 -11.38
C PHE A 114 -5.98 -10.89 -12.57
N ALA A 115 -5.25 -11.82 -13.15
CA ALA A 115 -4.42 -11.57 -14.34
C ALA A 115 -5.24 -11.25 -15.59
N ALA A 116 -6.45 -11.82 -15.73
CA ALA A 116 -7.36 -11.51 -16.82
C ALA A 116 -7.85 -10.05 -16.75
N GLY A 117 -8.02 -9.50 -15.54
CA GLY A 117 -8.33 -8.09 -15.31
C GLY A 117 -9.72 -7.65 -15.77
N LYS A 118 -10.59 -8.58 -16.19
CA LYS A 118 -11.95 -8.29 -16.65
C LYS A 118 -12.80 -7.80 -15.46
N GLY A 119 -13.41 -6.63 -15.59
CA GLY A 119 -14.19 -6.02 -14.49
C GLY A 119 -13.33 -5.35 -13.41
N LEU A 120 -12.01 -5.26 -13.63
CA LEU A 120 -11.04 -4.61 -12.73
C LEU A 120 -10.41 -3.36 -13.37
N GLU A 121 -11.08 -2.76 -14.35
CA GLU A 121 -10.57 -1.61 -15.11
C GLU A 121 -10.36 -0.38 -14.21
N ASP A 122 -11.15 -0.27 -13.14
CA ASP A 122 -11.10 0.81 -12.16
C ASP A 122 -10.27 0.44 -10.91
N LEU A 123 -9.68 -0.76 -10.85
CA LEU A 123 -8.93 -1.23 -9.68
C LEU A 123 -7.61 -0.46 -9.54
N THR A 124 -7.52 0.38 -8.52
CA THR A 124 -6.31 1.17 -8.23
C THR A 124 -5.50 0.63 -7.06
N THR A 125 -6.11 -0.18 -6.19
CA THR A 125 -5.50 -0.60 -4.93
C THR A 125 -5.68 -2.10 -4.72
N LEU A 126 -4.55 -2.80 -4.55
CA LEU A 126 -4.54 -4.24 -4.32
C LEU A 126 -3.64 -4.58 -3.14
N TRP A 127 -4.24 -5.19 -2.12
CA TRP A 127 -3.54 -5.63 -0.92
C TRP A 127 -3.28 -7.14 -0.97
N LEU A 128 -2.00 -7.52 -0.93
CA LEU A 128 -1.51 -8.89 -1.09
C LEU A 128 -0.59 -9.29 0.06
N THR A 129 -0.63 -8.60 1.19
CA THR A 129 0.30 -8.84 2.30
C THR A 129 0.14 -10.26 2.80
N GLY A 130 1.23 -11.01 2.95
CA GLY A 130 1.19 -12.38 3.46
C GLY A 130 0.61 -13.41 2.50
N THR A 131 0.35 -13.05 1.24
CA THR A 131 -0.10 -14.00 0.21
C THR A 131 1.07 -14.75 -0.43
N SER A 132 0.77 -15.84 -1.12
CA SER A 132 1.76 -16.67 -1.85
C SER A 132 2.17 -16.13 -3.22
N VAL A 133 1.88 -14.86 -3.55
CA VAL A 133 2.22 -14.28 -4.85
C VAL A 133 3.73 -14.23 -5.09
N THR A 134 4.13 -14.53 -6.31
CA THR A 134 5.51 -14.63 -6.78
C THR A 134 5.79 -13.65 -7.92
N ASP A 135 7.05 -13.56 -8.34
CA ASP A 135 7.47 -12.69 -9.45
C ASP A 135 6.73 -12.99 -10.77
N ASN A 136 6.33 -14.26 -10.98
CA ASN A 136 5.59 -14.65 -12.18
C ASN A 136 4.14 -14.14 -12.15
N ASP A 137 3.53 -14.11 -10.97
CA ASP A 137 2.15 -13.63 -10.80
C ASP A 137 2.07 -12.12 -11.06
N LEU A 138 3.05 -11.34 -10.57
CA LEU A 138 3.12 -9.90 -10.84
C LEU A 138 3.30 -9.58 -12.33
N LYS A 139 4.01 -10.41 -13.09
CA LYS A 139 4.08 -10.24 -14.55
C LYS A 139 2.72 -10.40 -15.20
N ALA A 140 1.91 -11.35 -14.71
CA ALA A 140 0.55 -11.57 -15.20
C ALA A 140 -0.41 -10.41 -14.83
N PHE A 141 -0.15 -9.70 -13.73
CA PHE A 141 -0.96 -8.56 -13.28
C PHE A 141 -0.71 -7.25 -14.04
N GLN A 142 0.15 -7.21 -15.06
CA GLN A 142 0.37 -6.02 -15.90
C GLN A 142 -0.90 -5.52 -16.61
N ASN A 143 -1.92 -6.37 -16.75
CA ASN A 143 -3.22 -5.97 -17.31
C ASN A 143 -4.03 -5.07 -16.37
N LEU A 144 -3.68 -5.01 -15.08
CA LEU A 144 -4.30 -4.11 -14.10
C LEU A 144 -3.75 -2.68 -14.27
N LYS A 145 -4.11 -2.06 -15.39
CA LYS A 145 -3.51 -0.80 -15.87
C LYS A 145 -3.74 0.40 -14.98
N ALA A 146 -4.79 0.37 -14.16
CA ALA A 146 -5.14 1.46 -13.24
C ALA A 146 -4.45 1.36 -11.88
N ILE A 147 -3.65 0.31 -11.62
CA ILE A 147 -3.03 0.08 -10.32
C ILE A 147 -2.11 1.24 -9.95
N LYS A 148 -2.38 1.79 -8.76
CA LYS A 148 -1.62 2.86 -8.11
C LYS A 148 -0.96 2.38 -6.84
N HIS A 149 -1.62 1.50 -6.09
CA HIS A 149 -1.18 1.06 -4.76
C HIS A 149 -1.04 -0.46 -4.72
N LEU A 150 0.14 -0.95 -4.35
CA LEU A 150 0.41 -2.37 -4.14
C LEU A 150 1.04 -2.61 -2.77
N ALA A 151 0.38 -3.46 -1.96
CA ALA A 151 0.94 -3.94 -0.70
C ALA A 151 1.45 -5.38 -0.86
N LEU A 152 2.77 -5.57 -0.85
CA LEU A 152 3.43 -6.85 -1.15
C LEU A 152 4.28 -7.37 0.03
N LYS A 153 4.08 -6.85 1.25
CA LYS A 153 4.81 -7.31 2.44
C LYS A 153 4.58 -8.81 2.65
N SER A 154 5.61 -9.53 3.08
CA SER A 154 5.53 -10.97 3.38
C SER A 154 5.01 -11.84 2.22
N THR A 155 5.42 -11.54 0.99
CA THR A 155 5.11 -12.33 -0.21
C THR A 155 6.35 -13.04 -0.77
N GLY A 156 6.17 -13.85 -1.82
CA GLY A 156 7.25 -14.51 -2.57
C GLY A 156 7.95 -13.61 -3.60
N ILE A 157 7.78 -12.29 -3.52
CA ILE A 157 8.36 -11.31 -4.45
C ILE A 157 9.85 -11.08 -4.19
N THR A 158 10.69 -11.26 -5.19
CA THR A 158 12.13 -11.05 -5.12
C THR A 158 12.58 -9.81 -5.90
N ASN A 159 13.88 -9.53 -5.90
CA ASN A 159 14.47 -8.46 -6.71
C ASN A 159 14.11 -8.55 -8.20
N ALA A 160 13.88 -9.76 -8.73
CA ALA A 160 13.61 -9.95 -10.15
C ALA A 160 12.27 -9.33 -10.60
N ALA A 161 11.28 -9.23 -9.71
CA ALA A 161 10.02 -8.56 -10.02
C ALA A 161 10.12 -7.03 -10.05
N LEU A 162 11.17 -6.41 -9.49
CA LEU A 162 11.24 -4.96 -9.39
C LEU A 162 11.46 -4.26 -10.72
N THR A 163 12.04 -4.96 -11.71
CA THR A 163 12.05 -4.51 -13.11
C THR A 163 10.63 -4.46 -13.69
N THR A 164 9.79 -5.46 -13.37
CA THR A 164 8.38 -5.47 -13.78
C THR A 164 7.64 -4.30 -13.12
N LEU A 165 7.80 -4.12 -11.80
CA LEU A 165 7.15 -3.06 -11.04
C LEU A 165 7.57 -1.65 -11.48
N ALA A 166 8.83 -1.45 -11.89
CA ALA A 166 9.27 -0.20 -12.49
C ALA A 166 8.53 0.17 -13.79
N GLY A 167 7.97 -0.83 -14.49
CA GLY A 167 7.15 -0.65 -15.69
C GLY A 167 5.68 -0.29 -15.43
N PHE A 168 5.20 -0.36 -14.19
CA PHE A 168 3.83 0.05 -13.86
C PHE A 168 3.74 1.59 -13.84
N GLY A 169 3.35 2.18 -14.97
CA GLY A 169 3.36 3.64 -15.17
C GLY A 169 2.45 4.45 -14.25
N ASN A 170 1.48 3.82 -13.59
CA ASN A 170 0.57 4.46 -12.64
C ASN A 170 0.89 4.13 -11.17
N LEU A 171 1.89 3.29 -10.90
CA LEU A 171 2.20 2.84 -9.54
C LEU A 171 2.84 3.98 -8.74
N THR A 172 2.16 4.41 -7.69
CA THR A 172 2.53 5.55 -6.86
C THR A 172 2.88 5.12 -5.43
N HIS A 173 2.23 4.09 -4.89
CA HIS A 173 2.48 3.62 -3.52
C HIS A 173 2.83 2.13 -3.55
N LEU A 174 3.97 1.79 -2.94
CA LEU A 174 4.50 0.44 -3.01
C LEU A 174 5.10 0.02 -1.68
N HIS A 175 4.58 -1.07 -1.10
CA HIS A 175 5.16 -1.69 0.09
C HIS A 175 5.83 -3.01 -0.29
N LEU A 176 7.13 -3.13 -0.05
CA LEU A 176 7.93 -4.25 -0.52
C LEU A 176 8.31 -5.24 0.59
N PRO A 177 8.41 -6.54 0.28
CA PRO A 177 8.81 -7.55 1.24
C PRO A 177 10.26 -7.39 1.71
N ARG A 178 10.54 -7.96 2.88
CA ARG A 178 11.83 -7.85 3.58
C ARG A 178 13.04 -8.43 2.85
N GLN A 179 12.83 -9.25 1.83
CA GLN A 179 13.93 -9.89 1.09
C GLN A 179 14.50 -9.01 -0.04
N ILE A 180 13.91 -7.85 -0.28
CA ILE A 180 14.44 -6.89 -1.25
C ILE A 180 15.77 -6.33 -0.74
N SER A 181 16.73 -6.22 -1.65
CA SER A 181 18.07 -5.66 -1.41
C SER A 181 18.39 -4.52 -2.37
N ASP A 182 19.61 -4.00 -2.29
CA ASP A 182 20.06 -2.86 -3.08
C ASP A 182 19.96 -3.12 -4.59
N GLU A 183 20.20 -4.34 -5.07
CA GLU A 183 20.05 -4.72 -6.48
C GLU A 183 18.59 -4.57 -6.94
N GLY A 184 17.64 -4.93 -6.07
CA GLY A 184 16.22 -4.75 -6.31
C GLY A 184 15.85 -3.27 -6.43
N LEU A 185 16.31 -2.45 -5.48
CA LEU A 185 16.04 -1.02 -5.48
C LEU A 185 16.68 -0.30 -6.68
N GLN A 186 17.86 -0.75 -7.12
CA GLN A 186 18.48 -0.27 -8.36
C GLN A 186 17.55 -0.47 -9.56
N ALA A 187 16.97 -1.67 -9.71
CA ALA A 187 16.03 -1.95 -10.79
C ALA A 187 14.76 -1.09 -10.67
N LEU A 188 14.22 -0.95 -9.46
CA LEU A 188 13.02 -0.14 -9.20
C LEU A 188 13.23 1.36 -9.49
N SER A 189 14.46 1.87 -9.39
CA SER A 189 14.79 3.29 -9.58
C SER A 189 14.51 3.84 -10.98
N ALA A 190 14.19 2.97 -11.94
CA ALA A 190 13.66 3.36 -13.24
C ALA A 190 12.22 3.89 -13.16
N SER A 191 11.45 3.57 -12.10
CA SER A 191 10.10 4.10 -11.89
C SER A 191 10.10 5.62 -11.80
N LYS A 192 9.12 6.24 -12.48
CA LYS A 192 8.94 7.70 -12.53
C LYS A 192 7.66 8.18 -11.84
N SER A 193 6.86 7.25 -11.33
CA SER A 193 5.54 7.52 -10.75
C SER A 193 5.49 7.33 -9.23
N LEU A 194 6.49 6.68 -8.61
CA LEU A 194 6.46 6.43 -7.17
C LEU A 194 6.49 7.72 -6.34
N ILE A 195 5.52 7.81 -5.43
CA ILE A 195 5.30 8.86 -4.44
C ILE A 195 5.61 8.32 -3.04
N GLU A 196 5.22 7.07 -2.74
CA GLU A 196 5.51 6.39 -1.48
C GLU A 196 6.19 5.04 -1.73
N LEU A 197 7.25 4.78 -0.98
CA LEU A 197 7.99 3.52 -1.01
C LEU A 197 8.32 3.04 0.40
N ASP A 198 7.82 1.86 0.76
CA ASP A 198 8.14 1.20 2.02
C ASP A 198 9.10 0.01 1.81
N LEU A 199 10.33 0.22 2.27
CA LEU A 199 11.44 -0.73 2.32
C LEU A 199 11.75 -1.19 3.76
N SER A 200 10.86 -0.95 4.72
CA SER A 200 11.08 -1.34 6.11
C SER A 200 11.34 -2.84 6.24
N TYR A 201 12.25 -3.19 7.15
CA TYR A 201 12.74 -4.55 7.45
C TYR A 201 13.50 -5.22 6.30
N SER A 202 13.80 -4.51 5.23
CA SER A 202 14.49 -5.06 4.07
C SER A 202 16.01 -5.12 4.21
N SER A 203 16.67 -5.79 3.28
CA SER A 203 18.14 -5.89 3.22
C SER A 203 18.79 -4.66 2.55
N ILE A 204 18.13 -3.50 2.63
CA ILE A 204 18.64 -2.24 2.07
C ILE A 204 19.77 -1.68 2.92
N THR A 205 20.80 -1.20 2.24
CA THR A 205 21.96 -0.55 2.84
C THR A 205 22.13 0.86 2.27
N ASP A 206 23.21 1.54 2.68
CA ASP A 206 23.60 2.84 2.13
C ASP A 206 23.72 2.83 0.60
N ALA A 207 24.18 1.71 0.01
CA ALA A 207 24.31 1.57 -1.45
C ALA A 207 22.95 1.60 -2.16
N GLY A 208 21.90 1.04 -1.55
CA GLY A 208 20.54 1.12 -2.08
C GLY A 208 20.00 2.55 -2.10
N LEU A 209 20.26 3.33 -1.04
CA LEU A 209 19.78 4.72 -0.94
C LEU A 209 20.35 5.62 -2.05
N ALA A 210 21.51 5.28 -2.62
CA ALA A 210 22.09 5.98 -3.76
C ALA A 210 21.17 6.05 -4.99
N PHE A 211 20.20 5.14 -5.10
CA PHE A 211 19.25 5.08 -6.20
C PHE A 211 17.97 5.89 -5.97
N ILE A 212 17.67 6.29 -4.72
CA ILE A 212 16.45 7.05 -4.39
C ILE A 212 16.40 8.39 -5.12
N LYS A 213 17.55 9.05 -5.33
CA LYS A 213 17.65 10.30 -6.12
C LYS A 213 17.06 10.22 -7.53
N ASN A 214 16.92 9.02 -8.10
CA ASN A 214 16.34 8.81 -9.44
C ASN A 214 14.80 8.82 -9.43
N MET A 215 14.19 8.75 -8.24
CA MET A 215 12.75 8.75 -7.99
C MET A 215 12.29 10.16 -7.58
N ALA A 216 12.43 11.14 -8.48
CA ALA A 216 12.24 12.56 -8.17
C ALA A 216 10.83 12.96 -7.69
N GLN A 217 9.84 12.08 -7.79
CA GLN A 217 8.48 12.27 -7.26
C GLN A 217 8.28 11.65 -5.87
N LEU A 218 9.28 10.97 -5.31
CA LEU A 218 9.16 10.27 -4.03
C LEU A 218 9.03 11.29 -2.89
N GLU A 219 7.89 11.23 -2.22
CA GLU A 219 7.52 12.11 -1.10
C GLU A 219 7.65 11.39 0.25
N THR A 220 7.38 10.09 0.29
CA THR A 220 7.41 9.28 1.51
C THR A 220 8.33 8.09 1.34
N LEU A 221 9.31 7.96 2.23
CA LEU A 221 10.26 6.84 2.25
C LEU A 221 10.29 6.20 3.64
N TYR A 222 10.04 4.89 3.69
CA TYR A 222 10.26 4.08 4.88
C TYR A 222 11.47 3.17 4.70
N VAL A 223 12.44 3.30 5.60
CA VAL A 223 13.62 2.41 5.68
C VAL A 223 13.82 1.92 7.11
N ASN A 224 12.73 1.75 7.86
CA ASN A 224 12.81 1.27 9.24
C ASN A 224 13.49 -0.09 9.30
N ASP A 225 14.28 -0.34 10.35
CA ASP A 225 14.94 -1.62 10.60
C ASP A 225 15.76 -2.14 9.40
N THR A 226 16.44 -1.22 8.70
CA THR A 226 17.39 -1.52 7.62
C THR A 226 18.83 -1.26 8.06
N ALA A 227 19.81 -1.63 7.23
CA ALA A 227 21.23 -1.42 7.52
C ALA A 227 21.73 0.00 7.18
N VAL A 228 20.82 0.97 7.03
CA VAL A 228 21.13 2.36 6.69
C VAL A 228 21.90 3.04 7.83
N THR A 229 22.93 3.79 7.44
CA THR A 229 23.77 4.61 8.31
C THR A 229 23.77 6.07 7.85
N ASP A 230 24.58 6.92 8.49
CA ASP A 230 24.83 8.28 8.03
C ASP A 230 25.23 8.37 6.55
N SER A 231 25.97 7.38 6.02
CA SER A 231 26.44 7.41 4.62
C SER A 231 25.28 7.28 3.64
N GLY A 232 24.24 6.52 4.00
CA GLY A 232 23.01 6.40 3.23
C GLY A 232 22.24 7.72 3.18
N LEU A 233 22.19 8.46 4.28
CA LEU A 233 21.51 9.77 4.31
C LEU A 233 22.19 10.81 3.41
N ALA A 234 23.51 10.73 3.22
CA ALA A 234 24.22 11.60 2.29
C ALA A 234 23.71 11.47 0.84
N HIS A 235 23.13 10.33 0.47
CA HIS A 235 22.52 10.14 -0.85
C HIS A 235 21.13 10.79 -1.01
N LEU A 236 20.47 11.15 0.09
CA LEU A 236 19.18 11.84 0.08
C LEU A 236 19.31 13.37 0.07
N LYS A 237 20.55 13.88 0.18
CA LYS A 237 20.85 15.31 0.19
C LYS A 237 20.19 16.02 -1.00
N GLY A 238 19.40 17.05 -0.72
CA GLY A 238 18.71 17.86 -1.73
C GLY A 238 17.61 17.12 -2.50
N HIS A 239 17.06 16.02 -1.98
CA HIS A 239 15.96 15.32 -2.66
C HIS A 239 14.77 16.28 -2.92
N PRO A 240 14.28 16.40 -4.17
CA PRO A 240 13.41 17.52 -4.58
C PRO A 240 11.96 17.41 -4.09
N ALA A 241 11.54 16.22 -3.65
CA ALA A 241 10.16 15.93 -3.30
C ALA A 241 9.97 15.29 -1.92
N LEU A 242 11.04 14.88 -1.23
CA LEU A 242 10.90 14.09 -0.01
C LEU A 242 10.33 14.95 1.11
N LYS A 243 9.22 14.49 1.68
CA LYS A 243 8.46 15.16 2.75
C LYS A 243 8.50 14.36 4.05
N VAL A 244 8.43 13.04 3.94
CA VAL A 244 8.26 12.13 5.07
C VAL A 244 9.34 11.06 5.02
N LEU A 245 10.11 10.92 6.09
CA LEU A 245 11.19 9.94 6.19
C LEU A 245 11.12 9.17 7.51
N PHE A 246 11.01 7.85 7.42
CA PHE A 246 11.02 6.96 8.57
C PHE A 246 12.35 6.21 8.66
N LEU A 247 13.10 6.43 9.74
CA LEU A 247 14.43 5.87 10.00
C LEU A 247 14.46 4.98 11.25
N ASN A 248 13.32 4.56 11.80
CA ASN A 248 13.29 3.85 13.07
C ASN A 248 14.14 2.56 13.01
N GLY A 249 14.89 2.24 14.07
CA GLY A 249 15.72 1.02 14.11
C GLY A 249 16.93 1.03 13.16
N THR A 250 17.26 2.14 12.50
CA THR A 250 18.47 2.28 11.67
C THR A 250 19.70 2.67 12.50
N ARG A 251 20.88 2.67 11.88
CA ARG A 251 22.16 3.02 12.54
C ARG A 251 22.57 4.48 12.30
N VAL A 252 21.60 5.34 11.99
CA VAL A 252 21.82 6.78 11.81
C VAL A 252 22.20 7.41 13.15
N THR A 253 23.19 8.29 13.11
CA THR A 253 23.66 9.08 14.27
C THR A 253 23.38 10.56 14.07
N ASP A 254 23.72 11.38 15.07
CA ASP A 254 23.68 12.84 14.99
C ASP A 254 24.40 13.42 13.76
N ARG A 255 25.44 12.73 13.24
CA ARG A 255 26.18 13.19 12.06
C ARG A 255 25.34 13.06 10.79
N GLY A 256 24.62 11.94 10.62
CA GLY A 256 23.77 11.71 9.45
C GLY A 256 22.61 12.71 9.36
N LEU A 257 22.08 13.16 10.51
CA LEU A 257 20.99 14.14 10.57
C LEU A 257 21.33 15.46 9.87
N ASP A 258 22.61 15.87 9.85
CA ASP A 258 23.01 17.13 9.22
C ASP A 258 22.85 17.12 7.69
N GLU A 259 22.79 15.95 7.03
CA GLU A 259 22.54 15.85 5.58
C GLU A 259 21.08 16.16 5.21
N LEU A 260 20.14 15.94 6.14
CA LEU A 260 18.70 16.14 5.93
C LEU A 260 18.29 17.62 5.85
N VAL A 261 19.14 18.52 6.33
CA VAL A 261 18.87 19.98 6.34
C VAL A 261 18.64 20.55 4.94
N SER A 262 19.20 19.90 3.92
CA SER A 262 19.08 20.31 2.52
C SER A 262 17.78 19.86 1.83
N ILE A 263 16.96 19.04 2.49
CA ILE A 263 15.71 18.53 1.92
C ILE A 263 14.60 19.52 2.26
N GLU A 264 14.39 20.52 1.39
CA GLU A 264 13.53 21.68 1.66
C GLU A 264 12.08 21.35 2.03
N LYS A 265 11.57 20.21 1.55
CA LYS A 265 10.19 19.78 1.77
C LYS A 265 10.00 18.85 2.97
N LEU A 266 11.09 18.44 3.64
CA LEU A 266 11.02 17.48 4.73
C LEU A 266 10.26 18.10 5.91
N HIS A 267 9.11 17.51 6.24
CA HIS A 267 8.23 17.99 7.31
C HIS A 267 7.88 16.92 8.36
N HIS A 268 8.30 15.67 8.16
CA HIS A 268 8.07 14.57 9.10
C HIS A 268 9.28 13.63 9.10
N LEU A 269 9.85 13.40 10.29
CA LEU A 269 11.01 12.55 10.50
C LEU A 269 10.81 11.69 11.75
N GLU A 270 11.00 10.39 11.61
CA GLU A 270 10.87 9.40 12.70
C GLU A 270 12.24 8.74 12.98
N LEU A 271 12.70 8.82 14.22
CA LEU A 271 14.07 8.49 14.67
C LEU A 271 14.12 7.50 15.86
N ARG A 272 12.99 6.86 16.21
CA ARG A 272 12.92 5.91 17.33
C ARG A 272 13.90 4.77 17.13
N ASP A 273 14.56 4.33 18.19
CA ASP A 273 15.52 3.22 18.15
C ASP A 273 16.68 3.44 17.14
N THR A 274 17.03 4.69 16.82
CA THR A 274 18.25 5.03 16.09
C THR A 274 19.45 5.25 17.03
N SER A 275 20.62 5.52 16.47
CA SER A 275 21.80 5.96 17.23
C SER A 275 21.93 7.49 17.32
N ALA A 276 20.92 8.24 16.85
CA ALA A 276 20.84 9.67 17.09
C ALA A 276 20.47 9.93 18.55
N THR A 277 20.87 11.10 19.05
CA THR A 277 20.57 11.55 20.40
C THR A 277 19.49 12.63 20.38
N GLU A 278 18.87 12.86 21.53
CA GLU A 278 17.97 14.01 21.75
C GLU A 278 18.67 15.35 21.43
N ILE A 279 19.98 15.45 21.66
CA ILE A 279 20.77 16.65 21.33
C ILE A 279 20.88 16.82 19.81
N GLY A 280 21.13 15.73 19.07
CA GLY A 280 21.16 15.73 17.61
C GLY A 280 19.82 16.09 16.99
N ALA A 281 18.73 15.47 17.48
CA ALA A 281 17.38 15.76 17.04
C ALA A 281 16.99 17.23 17.33
N ALA A 282 17.29 17.73 18.53
CA ALA A 282 17.06 19.14 18.88
C ALA A 282 17.88 20.09 17.99
N ARG A 283 19.15 19.77 17.69
CA ARG A 283 19.98 20.54 16.75
C ARG A 283 19.35 20.59 15.37
N LEU A 284 18.89 19.45 14.84
CA LEU A 284 18.21 19.38 13.55
C LEU A 284 16.92 20.22 13.54
N LYS A 285 16.12 20.16 14.62
CA LYS A 285 14.88 20.95 14.76
C LYS A 285 15.12 22.45 14.68
N THR A 286 16.26 22.96 15.14
CA THR A 286 16.60 24.40 14.99
C THR A 286 16.80 24.82 13.52
N LYS A 287 17.19 23.87 12.66
CA LYS A 287 17.43 24.08 11.23
C LYS A 287 16.16 23.79 10.40
N LEU A 288 15.38 22.78 10.78
CA LEU A 288 14.13 22.36 10.14
C LEU A 288 12.92 22.71 11.02
N LYS A 289 12.59 24.00 11.12
CA LYS A 289 11.61 24.50 12.09
C LYS A 289 10.21 23.92 11.91
N ASP A 290 9.79 23.71 10.66
CA ASP A 290 8.47 23.19 10.32
C ASP A 290 8.41 21.65 10.26
N CYS A 291 9.54 20.96 10.46
CA CYS A 291 9.58 19.50 10.47
C CYS A 291 9.16 18.94 11.82
N ALA A 292 8.12 18.13 11.86
CA ALA A 292 7.81 17.28 13.00
C ALA A 292 8.91 16.21 13.10
N ILE A 293 9.64 16.20 14.22
CA ILE A 293 10.70 15.23 14.49
C ILE A 293 10.25 14.41 15.70
N PHE A 294 10.08 13.12 15.48
CA PHE A 294 9.72 12.14 16.50
C PHE A 294 10.98 11.38 16.88
N GLY A 295 11.47 11.68 18.07
CA GLY A 295 12.86 11.43 18.44
C GLY A 295 13.20 10.01 18.90
N PRO A 296 14.51 9.73 19.02
CA PRO A 296 15.08 8.56 19.70
C PRO A 296 14.68 8.46 21.16
#